data_AF-A0A926AEC8-F1
#
_entry.id   AF-A0A926AEC8-F1
#
_cell.length_a   1.000
_cell.length_b   1.000
_cell.length_c   1.000
_cell.angle_alpha   90.00
_cell.angle_beta   90.00
_cell.angle_gamma   90.00
#
_symmetry.space_group_name_H-M   'P 1'
#
loop_
_entity.id
_entity.type
_entity.pdbx_description
1 polymer ?
#
loop_
_entity_poly.entity_id
_entity_poly.type
_entity_poly.pdbx_seq_one_letter_code
_entity_poly.pdbx_strand_id
1 'polypeptide(L)'
;MIITHRQVGLISTLLIISAGLLLLVTLVSGQATSIYAEAINTANLRAAIGTEAEIVGEIALGTRYPVIGRSELYPWLLLGDVTSAQPIGWVFEDLVTVYGDATTLPISTLTVNAAAPGVTLTPSPTVPGSTPDTAAPLATTQPQFAVFGRTNGEVNIRYKPGTDGERLAVAQAGETFEIVGYHTQVPWVQVRFAAAPNQLAWIAVDVLDIQGDIYTTRAISTTNFNTLPTLTPTSAVLGQSSVQREGTPVPVSSEFEALGNQLWNSVLDGKFDPQTSQFGALYLQDLRTGQEIMFGNNVAFSGTSLNKVAILAALFGVIINDPDAGLATHIANTMICSENIATNTLLSVTGQGDAYAGAEAVTAFLTQLGLPYTFLTAPYEIPGVTPTPPT
;
A
#
# COMPACT_ATOMS: atom_id res chain seq x y z
N MET A 1 -30.47 69.86 -57.18
CA MET A 1 -31.92 69.59 -56.99
C MET A 1 -32.03 68.65 -55.80
N ILE A 2 -32.69 69.11 -54.71
CA ILE A 2 -32.92 68.45 -53.40
C ILE A 2 -31.62 68.30 -52.56
N ILE A 3 -31.21 69.20 -51.64
CA ILE A 3 -31.79 69.76 -50.40
C ILE A 3 -32.26 68.69 -49.41
N THR A 4 -31.49 68.42 -48.34
CA THR A 4 -31.84 68.87 -46.96
C THR A 4 -30.75 68.52 -45.93
N HIS A 5 -30.36 69.55 -45.16
CA HIS A 5 -29.67 69.53 -43.87
C HIS A 5 -30.61 69.13 -42.72
N ARG A 6 -30.06 68.51 -41.66
CA ARG A 6 -30.10 68.91 -40.22
C ARG A 6 -29.48 67.78 -39.37
N GLN A 7 -28.35 68.02 -38.68
CA GLN A 7 -28.24 68.53 -37.28
C GLN A 7 -28.87 67.54 -36.26
N VAL A 8 -28.23 67.07 -35.18
CA VAL A 8 -27.48 67.74 -34.08
C VAL A 8 -26.69 66.68 -33.29
N GLY A 9 -25.57 67.05 -32.65
CA GLY A 9 -25.02 66.34 -31.47
C GLY A 9 -23.49 66.20 -31.48
N LEU A 10 -22.74 67.30 -31.47
CA LEU A 10 -22.01 67.84 -30.30
C LEU A 10 -20.90 66.93 -29.71
N ILE A 11 -19.65 67.36 -29.96
CA ILE A 11 -18.59 67.67 -28.97
C ILE A 11 -18.04 66.51 -28.12
N SER A 12 -16.82 66.04 -28.44
CA SER A 12 -15.61 66.22 -27.60
C SER A 12 -14.37 65.53 -28.19
N THR A 13 -13.47 66.39 -28.68
CA THR A 13 -11.99 66.34 -28.83
C THR A 13 -11.28 65.26 -27.98
N LEU A 14 -10.57 64.28 -28.57
CA LEU A 14 -9.14 64.29 -28.98
C LEU A 14 -8.14 64.42 -27.81
N LEU A 15 -7.38 63.36 -27.49
CA LEU A 15 -5.90 63.37 -27.48
C LEU A 15 -5.30 62.04 -26.93
N ILE A 16 -4.61 61.32 -27.83
CA ILE A 16 -3.27 60.73 -27.71
C ILE A 16 -2.71 60.56 -26.27
N ILE A 17 -2.54 59.31 -25.81
CA ILE A 17 -1.30 58.83 -25.17
C ILE A 17 -1.06 57.37 -25.56
N SER A 18 -0.08 57.19 -26.44
CA SER A 18 0.67 55.94 -26.62
C SER A 18 1.81 55.94 -25.61
N ALA A 19 1.75 55.09 -24.57
CA ALA A 19 2.90 54.54 -23.84
C ALA A 19 2.41 53.85 -22.55
N GLY A 20 2.90 52.63 -22.31
CA GLY A 20 2.83 51.99 -21.02
C GLY A 20 1.80 50.87 -20.93
N LEU A 21 2.09 49.74 -21.60
CA LEU A 21 1.55 48.45 -21.16
C LEU A 21 2.27 48.10 -19.84
N LEU A 22 1.86 48.71 -18.73
CA LEU A 22 2.28 48.30 -17.40
C LEU A 22 1.58 46.97 -17.09
N LEU A 23 2.36 45.89 -17.02
CA LEU A 23 2.00 44.73 -16.22
C LEU A 23 1.72 45.23 -14.80
N LEU A 24 0.46 45.22 -14.37
CA LEU A 24 0.15 45.23 -12.94
C LEU A 24 0.56 43.86 -12.38
N VAL A 25 1.78 43.77 -11.87
CA VAL A 25 2.12 42.78 -10.85
C VAL A 25 1.48 43.30 -9.57
N THR A 26 0.31 42.77 -9.22
CA THR A 26 -0.25 42.99 -7.89
C THR A 26 0.63 42.24 -6.90
N LEU A 27 1.54 42.96 -6.26
CA LEU A 27 2.17 42.54 -5.02
C LEU A 27 1.05 42.41 -3.97
N VAL A 28 0.62 41.18 -3.70
CA VAL A 28 -0.28 40.88 -2.59
C VAL A 28 0.52 41.09 -1.31
N SER A 29 0.30 42.24 -0.65
CA SER A 29 0.78 42.47 0.71
C SER A 29 -0.03 41.59 1.68
N GLY A 30 0.69 40.79 2.48
CA GLY A 30 0.14 39.74 3.34
C GLY A 30 -1.00 40.21 4.26
N GLN A 31 -2.18 39.63 4.04
CA GLN A 31 -3.19 39.55 5.08
C GLN A 31 -2.70 38.56 6.14
N ALA A 32 -2.76 38.91 7.41
CA ALA A 32 -2.59 37.96 8.50
C ALA A 32 -3.70 36.91 8.37
N THR A 33 -3.37 35.72 7.85
CA THR A 33 -4.32 34.64 7.73
C THR A 33 -4.45 33.95 9.08
N SER A 34 -5.68 33.68 9.53
CA SER A 34 -5.93 32.87 10.73
C SER A 34 -5.81 31.36 10.44
N ILE A 35 -5.23 31.00 9.29
CA ILE A 35 -5.13 29.64 8.77
C ILE A 35 -3.65 29.27 8.77
N TYR A 36 -3.33 28.15 9.41
CA TYR A 36 -1.96 27.68 9.55
C TYR A 36 -1.82 26.26 9.00
N ALA A 37 -0.63 25.94 8.51
CA ALA A 37 -0.24 24.59 8.16
C ALA A 37 0.99 24.18 8.98
N GLU A 38 1.02 22.93 9.42
CA GLU A 38 2.13 22.32 10.15
C GLU A 38 2.46 20.98 9.50
N ALA A 39 3.73 20.68 9.23
CA ALA A 39 4.09 19.39 8.63
C ALA A 39 3.74 18.23 9.55
N ILE A 40 3.26 17.12 8.98
CA ILE A 40 2.98 15.89 9.75
C ILE A 40 4.30 15.26 10.24
N ASN A 41 5.36 15.38 9.44
CA ASN A 41 6.73 15.00 9.82
C ASN A 41 7.74 16.00 9.25
N THR A 42 8.13 15.84 7.98
CA THR A 42 8.79 16.89 7.20
C THR A 42 8.17 16.98 5.80
N ALA A 43 8.22 18.15 5.18
CA ALA A 43 7.66 18.37 3.83
C ALA A 43 8.49 19.39 3.04
N ASN A 44 8.75 19.09 1.78
CA ASN A 44 9.45 20.00 0.87
C ASN A 44 8.53 21.16 0.47
N LEU A 45 9.06 22.38 0.53
CA LEU A 45 8.48 23.57 -0.08
C LEU A 45 8.98 23.70 -1.51
N ARG A 46 8.08 23.99 -2.45
CA ARG A 46 8.40 24.10 -3.87
C ARG A 46 8.15 25.48 -4.44
N ALA A 47 8.93 25.84 -5.44
CA ALA A 47 8.85 27.12 -6.14
C ALA A 47 7.47 27.34 -6.81
N ALA A 48 6.81 26.27 -7.24
CA ALA A 48 5.52 26.30 -7.90
C ALA A 48 4.68 25.08 -7.52
N ILE A 49 3.43 25.08 -7.99
CA ILE A 49 2.49 23.97 -7.81
C ILE A 49 2.98 22.76 -8.62
N GLY A 50 3.21 21.63 -7.95
CA GLY A 50 3.57 20.35 -8.58
C GLY A 50 4.91 19.77 -8.08
N THR A 51 5.04 18.45 -8.16
CA THR A 51 6.23 17.71 -7.69
C THR A 51 7.48 17.93 -8.55
N GLU A 52 7.31 18.41 -9.77
CA GLU A 52 8.41 18.73 -10.70
C GLU A 52 9.01 20.12 -10.43
N ALA A 53 8.35 20.94 -9.60
CA ALA A 53 8.83 22.28 -9.28
C ALA A 53 10.06 22.21 -8.34
N GLU A 54 11.00 23.14 -8.53
CA GLU A 54 12.23 23.22 -7.73
C GLU A 54 11.92 23.27 -6.22
N ILE A 55 12.70 22.55 -5.42
CA ILE A 55 12.59 22.61 -3.96
C ILE A 55 13.27 23.90 -3.48
N VAL A 56 12.50 24.78 -2.84
CA VAL A 56 12.95 26.09 -2.33
C VAL A 56 13.14 26.08 -0.81
N GLY A 57 12.73 25.00 -0.13
CA GLY A 57 12.91 24.82 1.30
C GLY A 57 12.28 23.53 1.81
N GLU A 58 12.29 23.36 3.13
CA GLU A 58 11.66 22.25 3.84
C GLU A 58 11.02 22.78 5.13
N ILE A 59 9.90 22.19 5.53
CA ILE A 59 9.23 22.45 6.81
C ILE A 59 9.17 21.18 7.63
N ALA A 60 9.15 21.32 8.96
CA ALA A 60 9.11 20.20 9.89
C ALA A 60 7.99 20.35 10.92
N LEU A 61 7.61 19.23 11.52
CA LEU A 61 6.65 19.14 12.62
C LEU A 61 7.04 20.06 13.78
N GLY A 62 6.05 20.68 14.42
CA GLY A 62 6.24 21.58 15.56
C GLY A 62 6.31 23.07 15.19
N THR A 63 6.33 23.42 13.90
CA THR A 63 6.30 24.82 13.43
C THR A 63 5.05 25.09 12.60
N ARG A 64 4.30 26.12 12.96
CA ARG A 64 3.07 26.54 12.25
C ARG A 64 3.36 27.68 11.29
N TYR A 65 3.11 27.44 10.01
CA TYR A 65 3.30 28.41 8.94
C TYR A 65 1.95 29.01 8.53
N PRO A 66 1.84 30.33 8.34
CA PRO A 66 0.62 30.91 7.79
C PRO A 66 0.36 30.37 6.37
N VAL A 67 -0.87 29.95 6.10
CA VAL A 67 -1.30 29.61 4.74
C VAL A 67 -1.87 30.86 4.11
N ILE A 68 -1.26 31.33 3.02
CA ILE A 68 -1.57 32.63 2.40
C ILE A 68 -2.24 32.49 1.03
N GLY A 69 -2.35 31.26 0.51
CA GLY A 69 -3.08 30.97 -0.72
C GLY A 69 -3.24 29.48 -0.95
N ARG A 70 -4.11 29.13 -1.89
CA ARG A 70 -4.30 27.76 -2.36
C ARG A 70 -4.29 27.70 -3.88
N SER A 71 -3.99 26.54 -4.42
CA SER A 71 -4.13 26.29 -5.85
C SER A 71 -5.62 26.08 -6.21
N GLU A 72 -6.02 26.52 -7.39
CA GLU A 72 -7.39 26.35 -7.91
C GLU A 72 -7.71 24.89 -8.24
N LEU A 73 -6.73 24.19 -8.79
CA LEU A 73 -6.93 22.89 -9.46
C LEU A 73 -6.19 21.74 -8.77
N TYR A 74 -5.30 22.05 -7.84
CA TYR A 74 -4.41 21.07 -7.22
C TYR A 74 -4.37 21.29 -5.70
N PRO A 75 -4.24 20.24 -4.87
CA PRO A 75 -4.25 20.35 -3.41
C PRO A 75 -2.88 20.81 -2.90
N TRP A 76 -2.51 22.02 -3.31
CA TRP A 76 -1.27 22.68 -2.93
C TRP A 76 -1.62 23.97 -2.21
N LEU A 77 -0.89 24.23 -1.14
CA LEU A 77 -1.03 25.40 -0.28
C LEU A 77 0.22 26.26 -0.39
N LEU A 78 0.03 27.56 -0.53
CA LEU A 78 1.12 28.54 -0.53
C LEU A 78 1.36 28.97 0.92
N LEU A 79 2.54 28.68 1.44
CA LEU A 79 2.94 29.04 2.79
C LEU A 79 3.67 30.38 2.81
N GLY A 80 3.45 31.13 3.89
CA GLY A 80 4.18 32.34 4.21
C GLY A 80 5.22 32.12 5.31
N ASP A 81 6.24 32.97 5.35
CA ASP A 81 7.19 33.06 6.45
C ASP A 81 6.47 33.44 7.76
N VAL A 82 6.86 32.83 8.87
CA VAL A 82 6.17 32.98 10.17
C VAL A 82 6.24 34.40 10.74
N THR A 83 7.22 35.20 10.32
CA THR A 83 7.45 36.56 10.84
C THR A 83 6.94 37.62 9.88
N SER A 84 7.17 37.43 8.58
CA SER A 84 6.90 38.43 7.55
C SER A 84 5.68 38.13 6.69
N ALA A 85 5.09 36.94 6.81
CA ALA A 85 4.01 36.40 5.99
C ALA A 85 4.29 36.44 4.47
N GLN A 86 5.57 36.61 4.08
CA GLN A 86 5.98 36.59 2.68
C GLN A 86 5.96 35.15 2.16
N PRO A 87 5.56 34.91 0.90
CA PRO A 87 5.53 33.56 0.33
C PRO A 87 6.90 32.88 0.40
N ILE A 88 6.94 31.68 1.00
CA ILE A 88 8.16 30.86 1.15
C ILE A 88 8.13 29.59 0.30
N GLY A 89 6.96 29.17 -0.18
CA GLY A 89 6.84 28.06 -1.13
C GLY A 89 5.52 27.31 -1.02
N TRP A 90 5.33 26.42 -1.99
CA TRP A 90 4.16 25.55 -2.10
C TRP A 90 4.40 24.22 -1.40
N VAL A 91 3.43 23.80 -0.60
CA VAL A 91 3.43 22.47 0.04
C VAL A 91 2.21 21.68 -0.42
N PHE A 92 2.37 20.37 -0.55
CA PHE A 92 1.26 19.48 -0.83
C PHE A 92 0.39 19.34 0.43
N GLU A 93 -0.92 19.54 0.31
CA GLU A 93 -1.85 19.63 1.44
C GLU A 93 -1.83 18.39 2.33
N ASP A 94 -1.67 17.19 1.77
CA ASP A 94 -1.65 15.95 2.55
C ASP A 94 -0.38 15.75 3.39
N LEU A 95 0.65 16.56 3.18
CA LEU A 95 1.88 16.51 3.98
C LEU A 95 1.81 17.42 5.22
N VAL A 96 0.71 18.17 5.36
CA VAL A 96 0.52 19.14 6.45
C VAL A 96 -0.83 18.97 7.12
N THR A 97 -0.88 19.25 8.42
CA THR A 97 -2.13 19.48 9.14
C THR A 97 -2.52 20.94 8.97
N VAL A 98 -3.71 21.19 8.42
CA VAL A 98 -4.25 22.54 8.22
C VAL A 98 -5.18 22.92 9.37
N TYR A 99 -4.91 24.04 10.01
CA TYR A 99 -5.70 24.62 11.08
C TYR A 99 -6.47 25.83 10.54
N GLY A 100 -7.78 25.67 10.35
CA GLY A 100 -8.67 26.69 9.79
C GLY A 100 -9.34 26.22 8.50
N ASP A 101 -10.21 27.06 7.93
CA ASP A 101 -10.92 26.73 6.69
C ASP A 101 -10.11 27.16 5.46
N ALA A 102 -9.37 26.23 4.87
CA ALA A 102 -8.57 26.48 3.67
C ALA A 102 -9.41 26.93 2.46
N THR A 103 -10.73 26.71 2.45
CA THR A 103 -11.59 27.11 1.33
C THR A 103 -11.77 28.63 1.23
N THR A 104 -11.52 29.36 2.31
CA THR A 104 -11.57 30.84 2.33
C THR A 104 -10.28 31.49 1.83
N LEU A 105 -9.24 30.69 1.53
CA LEU A 105 -7.97 31.21 1.02
C LEU A 105 -8.09 31.68 -0.44
N PRO A 106 -7.38 32.76 -0.81
CA PRO A 106 -7.33 33.20 -2.19
C PRO A 106 -6.65 32.14 -3.05
N ILE A 107 -7.14 32.01 -4.28
CA ILE A 107 -6.48 31.23 -5.32
C ILE A 107 -5.19 31.94 -5.73
N SER A 108 -4.09 31.21 -5.79
CA SER A 108 -2.79 31.71 -6.21
C SER A 108 -2.14 30.78 -7.22
N THR A 109 -1.39 31.36 -8.15
CA THR A 109 -0.50 30.66 -9.09
C THR A 109 0.92 31.20 -9.00
N LEU A 110 1.27 31.83 -7.88
CA LEU A 110 2.55 32.50 -7.67
C LEU A 110 3.71 31.52 -7.79
N THR A 111 4.71 31.85 -8.61
CA THR A 111 6.00 31.15 -8.57
C THR A 111 6.92 31.87 -7.57
N VAL A 112 7.35 31.14 -6.53
CA VAL A 112 8.32 31.60 -5.53
C VAL A 112 9.71 31.35 -6.09
N ASN A 113 10.44 32.42 -6.40
CA ASN A 113 11.83 32.29 -6.84
C ASN A 113 12.71 31.87 -5.66
N ALA A 114 13.57 30.87 -5.87
CA ALA A 114 14.69 30.61 -4.98
C ALA A 114 15.60 31.84 -4.96
N ALA A 115 15.52 32.64 -3.90
CA ALA A 115 16.67 33.46 -3.54
C ALA A 115 17.75 32.48 -3.04
N ALA A 116 18.96 32.61 -3.60
CA ALA A 116 20.12 31.72 -3.46
C ALA A 116 20.28 30.97 -2.11
N PRO A 117 20.85 29.74 -2.13
CA PRO A 117 20.86 28.84 -0.99
C PRO A 117 21.72 29.38 0.14
N GLY A 118 21.20 29.37 1.36
CA GLY A 118 21.96 29.82 2.51
C GLY A 118 21.25 29.74 3.85
N VAL A 119 20.68 28.59 4.22
CA VAL A 119 20.54 28.27 5.65
C VAL A 119 20.76 26.79 5.89
N THR A 120 21.97 26.44 6.31
CA THR A 120 22.27 25.14 6.92
C THR A 120 21.71 25.20 8.34
N LEU A 121 20.68 24.39 8.65
CA LEU A 121 20.27 24.16 10.03
C LEU A 121 20.86 22.84 10.52
N THR A 122 21.66 22.96 11.58
CA THR A 122 22.40 21.89 12.25
C THR A 122 21.44 21.00 13.05
N PRO A 123 21.52 19.66 13.00
CA PRO A 123 20.74 18.81 13.90
C PRO A 123 21.49 18.56 15.23
N SER A 124 20.80 18.71 16.36
CA SER A 124 21.17 18.11 17.66
C SER A 124 20.06 18.32 18.72
N PRO A 125 19.92 17.48 19.77
CA PRO A 125 20.16 16.05 19.90
C PRO A 125 18.90 15.25 20.31
N THR A 126 19.06 13.93 20.27
CA THR A 126 18.17 12.84 20.70
C THR A 126 17.67 12.97 22.15
N VAL A 127 16.40 12.61 22.39
CA VAL A 127 15.89 12.22 23.72
C VAL A 127 15.55 10.72 23.70
N PRO A 128 16.02 9.92 24.67
CA PRO A 128 15.82 8.48 24.67
C PRO A 128 14.53 8.02 25.36
N GLY A 129 13.88 7.03 24.76
CA GLY A 129 13.26 5.89 25.45
C GLY A 129 11.95 6.11 26.21
N SER A 130 10.85 5.64 25.64
CA SER A 130 9.77 5.01 26.41
C SER A 130 9.29 3.76 25.68
N THR A 131 9.47 2.61 26.33
CA THR A 131 8.96 1.29 25.97
C THR A 131 7.44 1.32 25.79
N PRO A 132 6.87 0.68 24.73
CA PRO A 132 5.45 0.42 24.69
C PRO A 132 5.12 -0.69 25.69
N ASP A 133 4.38 -0.31 26.73
CA ASP A 133 3.69 -1.24 27.62
C ASP A 133 2.54 -1.93 26.85
N THR A 134 2.32 -3.20 27.18
CA THR A 134 1.35 -4.08 26.52
C THR A 134 -0.06 -3.68 26.93
N ALA A 135 -0.80 -3.01 26.05
CA ALA A 135 -2.24 -2.82 26.19
C ALA A 135 -2.98 -3.83 25.28
N ALA A 136 -3.86 -4.62 25.90
CA ALA A 136 -4.78 -5.54 25.23
C ALA A 136 -5.62 -4.81 24.15
N PRO A 137 -6.06 -5.49 23.08
CA PRO A 137 -6.78 -4.85 21.98
C PRO A 137 -8.13 -4.32 22.47
N LEU A 138 -8.27 -2.98 22.54
CA LEU A 138 -9.58 -2.35 22.46
C LEU A 138 -10.13 -2.56 21.06
N ALA A 139 -11.40 -2.96 20.97
CA ALA A 139 -12.14 -3.03 19.72
C ALA A 139 -11.91 -1.76 18.89
N THR A 140 -11.37 -1.91 17.68
CA THR A 140 -11.20 -0.82 16.74
C THR A 140 -12.58 -0.31 16.37
N THR A 141 -12.85 0.96 16.64
CA THR A 141 -14.06 1.62 16.14
C THR A 141 -13.99 1.62 14.61
N GLN A 142 -14.86 0.82 13.99
CA GLN A 142 -15.04 0.80 12.54
C GLN A 142 -15.36 2.24 12.06
N PRO A 143 -14.73 2.73 10.98
CA PRO A 143 -14.99 4.08 10.50
C PRO A 143 -16.47 4.24 10.17
N GLN A 144 -17.13 5.24 10.78
CA GLN A 144 -18.53 5.56 10.51
C GLN A 144 -18.62 6.47 9.28
N PHE A 145 -18.69 5.85 8.11
CA PHE A 145 -19.02 6.55 6.87
C PHE A 145 -20.55 6.65 6.72
N ALA A 146 -21.05 7.75 6.19
CA ALA A 146 -22.48 7.89 5.90
C ALA A 146 -22.95 6.94 4.78
N VAL A 147 -22.09 6.69 3.80
CA VAL A 147 -22.29 5.72 2.73
C VAL A 147 -21.00 4.93 2.52
N PHE A 148 -21.06 3.60 2.63
CA PHE A 148 -19.90 2.74 2.44
C PHE A 148 -20.28 1.39 1.83
N GLY A 149 -19.30 0.76 1.19
CA GLY A 149 -19.40 -0.61 0.70
C GLY A 149 -18.50 -1.52 1.50
N ARG A 150 -19.02 -2.67 1.94
CA ARG A 150 -18.24 -3.76 2.49
C ARG A 150 -18.03 -4.84 1.42
N THR A 151 -16.82 -5.33 1.26
CA THR A 151 -16.51 -6.36 0.26
C THR A 151 -17.02 -7.73 0.69
N ASN A 152 -17.65 -8.45 -0.25
CA ASN A 152 -18.21 -9.78 -0.01
C ASN A 152 -17.20 -10.93 -0.20
N GLY A 153 -15.99 -10.62 -0.64
CA GLY A 153 -14.95 -11.57 -1.02
C GLY A 153 -13.70 -10.84 -1.50
N GLU A 154 -12.88 -11.50 -2.32
CA GLU A 154 -11.79 -10.83 -3.03
C GLU A 154 -12.34 -9.94 -4.15
N VAL A 155 -12.06 -8.65 -4.06
CA VAL A 155 -12.64 -7.65 -4.96
C VAL A 155 -11.57 -6.80 -5.61
N ASN A 156 -11.59 -6.72 -6.93
CA ASN A 156 -10.67 -5.85 -7.66
C ASN A 156 -11.03 -4.37 -7.43
N ILE A 157 -10.08 -3.60 -6.92
CA ILE A 157 -10.12 -2.14 -6.84
C ILE A 157 -9.46 -1.59 -8.10
N ARG A 158 -10.19 -0.80 -8.88
CA ARG A 158 -9.76 -0.39 -10.23
C ARG A 158 -9.59 1.11 -10.36
N TYR A 159 -8.74 1.51 -11.29
CA TYR A 159 -8.43 2.92 -11.51
C TYR A 159 -9.49 3.66 -12.34
N LYS A 160 -10.22 2.92 -13.18
CA LYS A 160 -11.39 3.38 -13.95
C LYS A 160 -12.52 2.35 -13.82
N PRO A 161 -13.79 2.76 -13.98
CA PRO A 161 -14.90 1.83 -13.92
C PRO A 161 -14.85 0.90 -15.14
N GLY A 162 -15.08 -0.39 -14.91
CA GLY A 162 -15.05 -1.43 -15.95
C GLY A 162 -14.11 -2.58 -15.60
N THR A 163 -14.42 -3.78 -16.09
CA THR A 163 -13.58 -4.98 -15.87
C THR A 163 -12.27 -4.96 -16.65
N ASP A 164 -12.20 -4.13 -17.69
CA ASP A 164 -11.02 -3.78 -18.47
C ASP A 164 -10.21 -2.62 -17.84
N GLY A 165 -10.72 -2.03 -16.76
CA GLY A 165 -10.01 -1.03 -15.97
C GLY A 165 -8.73 -1.57 -15.35
N GLU A 166 -7.65 -0.80 -15.37
CA GLU A 166 -6.41 -1.18 -14.70
C GLU A 166 -6.69 -1.42 -13.21
N ARG A 167 -6.21 -2.54 -12.69
CA ARG A 167 -6.39 -2.90 -11.29
C ARG A 167 -5.30 -2.23 -10.45
N LEU A 168 -5.72 -1.51 -9.42
CA LEU A 168 -4.84 -0.89 -8.44
C LEU A 168 -4.48 -1.87 -7.33
N ALA A 169 -5.48 -2.60 -6.84
CA ALA A 169 -5.34 -3.53 -5.73
C ALA A 169 -6.46 -4.58 -5.75
N VAL A 170 -6.37 -5.53 -4.82
CA VAL A 170 -7.43 -6.49 -4.49
C VAL A 170 -7.79 -6.26 -3.02
N ALA A 171 -9.05 -5.96 -2.76
CA ALA A 171 -9.61 -5.88 -1.42
C ALA A 171 -9.95 -7.28 -0.90
N GLN A 172 -9.75 -7.51 0.39
CA GLN A 172 -10.09 -8.76 1.05
C GLN A 172 -11.53 -8.76 1.58
N ALA A 173 -12.09 -9.93 1.87
CA ALA A 173 -13.46 -10.07 2.36
C ALA A 173 -13.67 -9.29 3.68
N GLY A 174 -14.71 -8.47 3.72
CA GLY A 174 -15.11 -7.71 4.89
C GLY A 174 -14.43 -6.35 5.06
N GLU A 175 -13.48 -5.99 4.19
CA GLU A 175 -12.93 -4.63 4.11
C GLU A 175 -14.03 -3.63 3.74
N THR A 176 -13.90 -2.40 4.23
CA THR A 176 -14.89 -1.33 4.04
C THR A 176 -14.30 -0.11 3.38
N PHE A 177 -15.00 0.42 2.38
CA PHE A 177 -14.59 1.58 1.62
C PHE A 177 -15.66 2.66 1.67
N GLU A 178 -15.26 3.90 1.95
CA GLU A 178 -16.13 5.07 1.84
C GLU A 178 -16.53 5.26 0.37
N ILE A 179 -17.84 5.31 0.10
CA ILE A 179 -18.36 5.60 -1.24
C ILE A 179 -18.56 7.10 -1.35
N VAL A 180 -17.84 7.74 -2.29
CA VAL A 180 -17.88 9.19 -2.51
C VAL A 180 -18.61 9.58 -3.79
N GLY A 181 -18.92 8.62 -4.65
CA GLY A 181 -19.71 8.84 -5.86
C GLY A 181 -20.22 7.56 -6.49
N TYR A 182 -21.20 7.69 -7.38
CA TYR A 182 -21.72 6.59 -8.18
C TYR A 182 -21.71 6.97 -9.67
N HIS A 183 -21.47 5.98 -10.53
CA HIS A 183 -21.52 6.21 -11.97
C HIS A 183 -22.96 6.12 -12.48
N THR A 184 -23.39 7.09 -13.29
CA THR A 184 -24.79 7.18 -13.74
C THR A 184 -25.14 6.22 -14.89
N GLN A 185 -24.13 5.69 -15.58
CA GLN A 185 -24.30 4.83 -16.76
C GLN A 185 -23.78 3.39 -16.59
N VAL A 186 -22.98 3.10 -15.57
CA VAL A 186 -22.42 1.76 -15.34
C VAL A 186 -22.51 1.43 -13.84
N PRO A 187 -22.67 0.15 -13.45
CA PRO A 187 -22.91 -0.24 -12.06
C PRO A 187 -21.61 -0.24 -11.23
N TRP A 188 -20.96 0.93 -11.13
CA TRP A 188 -19.71 1.14 -10.41
C TRP A 188 -19.82 2.34 -9.47
N VAL A 189 -19.18 2.22 -8.31
CA VAL A 189 -19.05 3.30 -7.32
C VAL A 189 -17.61 3.74 -7.24
N GLN A 190 -17.42 5.03 -6.98
CA GLN A 190 -16.11 5.61 -6.69
C GLN A 190 -15.89 5.64 -5.18
N VAL A 191 -14.75 5.14 -4.74
CA VAL A 191 -14.37 5.03 -3.34
C VAL A 191 -13.11 5.82 -3.04
N ARG A 192 -12.95 6.23 -1.77
CA ARG A 192 -11.65 6.71 -1.28
C ARG A 192 -10.65 5.56 -1.24
N PHE A 193 -9.50 5.77 -1.85
CA PHE A 193 -8.44 4.77 -1.89
C PHE A 193 -7.07 5.44 -1.93
N ALA A 194 -6.43 5.58 -0.76
CA ALA A 194 -5.20 6.35 -0.59
C ALA A 194 -4.02 5.89 -1.45
N ALA A 195 -3.98 4.62 -1.83
CA ALA A 195 -2.93 4.07 -2.70
C ALA A 195 -3.11 4.41 -4.19
N ALA A 196 -4.26 4.97 -4.61
CA ALA A 196 -4.40 5.52 -5.96
C ALA A 196 -3.71 6.89 -6.09
N PRO A 197 -3.13 7.24 -7.25
CA PRO A 197 -2.50 8.55 -7.47
C PRO A 197 -3.42 9.75 -7.21
N ASN A 198 -4.72 9.59 -7.44
CA ASN A 198 -5.75 10.58 -7.20
C ASN A 198 -6.60 10.29 -5.95
N GLN A 199 -6.15 9.36 -5.10
CA GLN A 199 -6.83 8.85 -3.90
C GLN A 199 -8.26 8.32 -4.15
N LEU A 200 -8.58 7.98 -5.38
CA LEU A 200 -9.89 7.52 -5.79
C LEU A 200 -9.75 6.24 -6.60
N ALA A 201 -10.65 5.31 -6.35
CA ALA A 201 -10.74 4.08 -7.12
C ALA A 201 -12.19 3.72 -7.40
N TRP A 202 -12.38 2.70 -8.21
CA TRP A 202 -13.67 2.21 -8.66
C TRP A 202 -13.85 0.75 -8.26
N ILE A 203 -15.01 0.46 -7.68
CA ILE A 203 -15.43 -0.89 -7.32
C ILE A 203 -16.83 -1.13 -7.91
N ALA A 204 -17.07 -2.34 -8.43
CA ALA A 204 -18.37 -2.71 -8.96
C ALA A 204 -19.40 -2.83 -7.82
N VAL A 205 -20.65 -2.44 -8.09
CA VAL A 205 -21.71 -2.42 -7.06
C VAL A 205 -22.08 -3.83 -6.60
N ASP A 206 -22.06 -4.81 -7.51
CA ASP A 206 -22.48 -6.20 -7.28
C ASP A 206 -21.59 -7.00 -6.33
N VAL A 207 -20.34 -6.54 -6.11
CA VAL A 207 -19.36 -7.17 -5.23
C VAL A 207 -19.27 -6.49 -3.85
N LEU A 208 -20.13 -5.49 -3.60
CA LEU A 208 -20.23 -4.77 -2.34
C LEU A 208 -21.57 -5.02 -1.66
N ASP A 209 -21.54 -5.21 -0.34
CA ASP A 209 -22.66 -4.97 0.55
C ASP A 209 -22.67 -3.47 0.93
N ILE A 210 -23.60 -2.72 0.33
CA ILE A 210 -23.66 -1.27 0.45
C ILE A 210 -24.57 -0.85 1.60
N GLN A 211 -24.02 0.01 2.46
CA GLN A 211 -24.72 0.63 3.57
C GLN A 211 -24.89 2.13 3.29
N GLY A 212 -26.10 2.64 3.47
CA GLY A 212 -26.49 4.01 3.08
C GLY A 212 -27.03 4.10 1.65
N ASP A 213 -27.39 5.32 1.23
CA ASP A 213 -27.93 5.58 -0.11
C ASP A 213 -26.85 6.20 -1.01
N ILE A 214 -26.35 5.45 -1.99
CA ILE A 214 -25.33 5.92 -2.94
C ILE A 214 -25.79 7.11 -3.76
N TYR A 215 -27.10 7.32 -3.94
CA TYR A 215 -27.62 8.47 -4.69
C TYR A 215 -27.52 9.79 -3.92
N THR A 216 -27.16 9.74 -2.63
CA THR A 216 -26.79 10.93 -1.85
C THR A 216 -25.34 11.36 -2.08
N THR A 217 -24.53 10.52 -2.73
CA THR A 217 -23.15 10.81 -3.10
C THR A 217 -23.05 11.50 -4.46
N ARG A 218 -21.85 11.86 -4.90
CA ARG A 218 -21.66 12.56 -6.18
C ARG A 218 -22.03 11.67 -7.37
N ALA A 219 -22.96 12.14 -8.21
CA ALA A 219 -23.24 11.53 -9.50
C ALA A 219 -22.09 11.78 -10.49
N ILE A 220 -21.58 10.72 -11.13
CA ILE A 220 -20.47 10.78 -12.08
C ILE A 220 -20.94 10.24 -13.44
N SER A 221 -20.81 11.04 -14.49
CA SER A 221 -21.17 10.65 -15.86
C SER A 221 -19.96 10.59 -16.81
N THR A 222 -18.76 10.79 -16.28
CA THR A 222 -17.52 10.79 -17.07
C THR A 222 -17.21 9.38 -17.56
N THR A 223 -17.12 9.21 -18.87
CA THR A 223 -16.76 7.93 -19.51
C THR A 223 -15.38 7.92 -20.15
N ASN A 224 -14.73 9.09 -20.25
CA ASN A 224 -13.37 9.23 -20.76
C ASN A 224 -12.41 9.46 -19.60
N PHE A 225 -11.48 8.52 -19.42
CA PHE A 225 -10.51 8.50 -18.33
C PHE A 225 -9.05 8.65 -18.81
N ASN A 226 -8.85 9.13 -20.04
CA ASN A 226 -7.51 9.24 -20.64
C ASN A 226 -6.63 10.34 -20.00
N THR A 227 -7.21 11.16 -19.13
CA THR A 227 -6.50 12.21 -18.37
C THR A 227 -6.04 11.74 -16.99
N LEU A 228 -6.33 10.48 -16.62
CA LEU A 228 -5.82 9.92 -15.38
C LEU A 228 -4.29 9.76 -15.46
N PRO A 229 -3.54 10.06 -14.38
CA PRO A 229 -2.12 9.77 -14.30
C PRO A 229 -1.80 8.33 -14.67
N THR A 230 -0.76 8.08 -15.48
CA THR A 230 -0.32 6.73 -15.83
C THR A 230 0.11 5.97 -14.57
N LEU A 231 -0.36 4.73 -14.39
CA LEU A 231 0.08 3.88 -13.30
C LEU A 231 1.54 3.47 -13.52
N THR A 232 2.35 3.55 -12.46
CA THR A 232 3.67 2.91 -12.45
C THR A 232 3.47 1.40 -12.32
N PRO A 233 4.11 0.55 -13.15
CA PRO A 233 4.02 -0.89 -13.00
C PRO A 233 4.44 -1.33 -11.59
N THR A 234 3.69 -2.26 -11.00
CA THR A 234 4.06 -2.90 -9.73
C THR A 234 5.41 -3.58 -9.90
N SER A 235 6.40 -3.18 -9.10
CA SER A 235 7.72 -3.81 -9.11
C SER A 235 7.63 -5.30 -8.77
N ALA A 236 8.54 -6.11 -9.32
CA ALA A 236 8.62 -7.52 -8.96
C ALA A 236 8.87 -7.67 -7.45
N VAL A 237 8.19 -8.62 -6.80
CA VAL A 237 8.31 -8.88 -5.36
C VAL A 237 9.50 -9.81 -5.07
N LEU A 238 10.51 -9.82 -5.95
CA LEU A 238 11.70 -10.64 -5.81
C LEU A 238 12.69 -9.95 -4.88
N GLY A 239 13.08 -10.64 -3.82
CA GLY A 239 14.10 -10.17 -2.89
C GLY A 239 15.30 -11.10 -2.84
N GLN A 240 16.43 -10.60 -2.33
CA GLN A 240 17.51 -11.47 -1.87
C GLN A 240 16.95 -12.46 -0.85
N SER A 241 17.38 -13.72 -0.93
CA SER A 241 16.94 -14.77 -0.01
C SER A 241 17.15 -14.34 1.44
N SER A 242 16.07 -14.38 2.24
CA SER A 242 16.15 -14.16 3.68
C SER A 242 16.40 -15.45 4.46
N VAL A 243 16.60 -16.59 3.78
CA VAL A 243 16.96 -17.84 4.43
C VAL A 243 18.40 -17.73 4.90
N GLN A 244 18.59 -17.59 6.21
CA GLN A 244 19.89 -17.61 6.85
C GLN A 244 20.47 -19.02 6.75
N ARG A 245 21.26 -19.31 5.71
CA ARG A 245 22.14 -20.49 5.66
C ARG A 245 23.48 -20.15 6.31
N GLU A 246 24.20 -21.16 6.78
CA GLU A 246 25.57 -20.99 7.25
C GLU A 246 26.42 -20.32 6.15
N GLY A 247 26.91 -19.10 6.41
CA GLY A 247 27.71 -18.33 5.46
C GLY A 247 27.33 -16.85 5.41
N THR A 248 28.09 -16.08 4.63
CA THR A 248 27.78 -14.67 4.35
C THR A 248 26.87 -14.60 3.12
N PRO A 249 25.72 -13.89 3.17
CA PRO A 249 24.86 -13.72 2.01
C PRO A 249 25.63 -13.18 0.81
N VAL A 250 25.50 -13.84 -0.34
CA VAL A 250 26.15 -13.42 -1.59
C VAL A 250 25.30 -12.33 -2.24
N PRO A 251 25.88 -11.16 -2.58
CA PRO A 251 25.15 -10.11 -3.30
C PRO A 251 24.61 -10.60 -4.65
N VAL A 252 23.36 -10.22 -4.94
CA VAL A 252 22.70 -10.52 -6.22
C VAL A 252 23.31 -9.63 -7.31
N SER A 253 23.72 -10.23 -8.43
CA SER A 253 24.20 -9.51 -9.61
C SER A 253 23.04 -9.15 -10.53
N SER A 254 23.24 -8.17 -11.40
CA SER A 254 22.26 -7.74 -12.41
C SER A 254 21.79 -8.88 -13.31
N GLU A 255 22.69 -9.80 -13.67
CA GLU A 255 22.37 -10.94 -14.54
C GLU A 255 21.48 -11.96 -13.82
N PHE A 256 21.77 -12.21 -12.54
CA PHE A 256 20.99 -13.13 -11.73
C PHE A 256 19.60 -12.55 -11.40
N GLU A 257 19.54 -11.24 -11.12
CA GLU A 257 18.28 -10.52 -10.98
C GLU A 257 17.44 -10.56 -12.27
N ALA A 258 18.07 -10.35 -13.44
CA ALA A 258 17.38 -10.45 -14.72
C ALA A 258 16.77 -11.84 -14.96
N LEU A 259 17.49 -12.92 -14.61
CA LEU A 259 16.96 -14.28 -14.67
C LEU A 259 15.78 -14.47 -13.69
N GLY A 260 15.91 -13.96 -12.45
CA GLY A 260 14.81 -13.96 -11.48
C GLY A 260 13.56 -13.29 -12.04
N ASN A 261 13.71 -12.10 -12.61
CA ASN A 261 12.61 -11.35 -13.22
C ASN A 261 11.98 -12.09 -14.42
N GLN A 262 12.77 -12.80 -15.23
CA GLN A 262 12.23 -13.62 -16.33
C GLN A 262 11.38 -14.79 -15.80
N LEU A 263 11.83 -15.47 -14.74
CA LEU A 263 11.07 -16.55 -14.11
C LEU A 263 9.79 -16.02 -13.46
N TRP A 264 9.87 -14.88 -12.77
CA TRP A 264 8.70 -14.21 -12.20
C TRP A 264 7.66 -13.85 -13.26
N ASN A 265 8.08 -13.25 -14.38
CA ASN A 265 7.18 -12.95 -15.48
C ASN A 265 6.55 -14.23 -16.07
N SER A 266 7.31 -15.33 -16.15
CA SER A 266 6.76 -16.62 -16.58
C SER A 266 5.68 -17.15 -15.63
N VAL A 267 5.85 -16.93 -14.31
CA VAL A 267 4.84 -17.28 -13.29
C VAL A 267 3.58 -16.41 -13.45
N LEU A 268 3.73 -15.11 -13.67
CA LEU A 268 2.61 -14.21 -13.95
C LEU A 268 1.88 -14.56 -15.27
N ASP A 269 2.62 -14.90 -16.32
CA ASP A 269 2.06 -15.37 -17.61
C ASP A 269 1.24 -16.66 -17.42
N GLY A 270 1.67 -17.51 -16.47
CA GLY A 270 0.96 -18.68 -15.97
C GLY A 270 -0.32 -18.38 -15.19
N LYS A 271 -0.77 -17.12 -15.14
CA LYS A 271 -1.97 -16.64 -14.43
C LYS A 271 -1.87 -16.66 -12.91
N PHE A 272 -0.65 -16.75 -12.36
CA PHE A 272 -0.44 -16.49 -10.95
C PHE A 272 -0.67 -15.01 -10.65
N ASP A 273 -1.41 -14.74 -9.58
CA ASP A 273 -1.76 -13.38 -9.16
C ASP A 273 -1.44 -13.17 -7.67
N PRO A 274 -0.26 -12.60 -7.34
CA PRO A 274 0.18 -12.43 -5.95
C PRO A 274 -0.64 -11.42 -5.15
N GLN A 275 -1.56 -10.69 -5.80
CA GLN A 275 -2.45 -9.75 -5.10
C GLN A 275 -3.74 -10.44 -4.61
N THR A 276 -3.99 -11.68 -5.02
CA THR A 276 -5.19 -12.46 -4.65
C THR A 276 -4.85 -13.51 -3.59
N SER A 277 -5.83 -14.32 -3.19
CA SER A 277 -5.67 -15.46 -2.29
C SER A 277 -4.89 -16.62 -2.94
N GLN A 278 -4.39 -16.43 -4.16
CA GLN A 278 -3.40 -17.32 -4.73
C GLN A 278 -2.08 -17.16 -3.98
N PHE A 279 -1.61 -18.27 -3.41
CA PHE A 279 -0.30 -18.34 -2.79
C PHE A 279 0.66 -19.10 -3.70
N GLY A 280 1.92 -18.67 -3.68
CA GLY A 280 2.99 -19.24 -4.48
C GLY A 280 4.33 -18.87 -3.88
N ALA A 281 5.35 -19.68 -4.16
CA ALA A 281 6.71 -19.40 -3.78
C ALA A 281 7.63 -19.72 -4.96
N LEU A 282 8.68 -18.91 -5.10
CA LEU A 282 9.74 -19.11 -6.07
C LEU A 282 11.06 -19.05 -5.32
N TYR A 283 11.92 -20.04 -5.55
CA TYR A 283 13.28 -20.05 -5.04
C TYR A 283 14.24 -20.32 -6.19
N LEU A 284 15.23 -19.46 -6.34
CA LEU A 284 16.29 -19.58 -7.34
C LEU A 284 17.64 -19.49 -6.64
N GLN A 285 18.51 -20.48 -6.90
CA GLN A 285 19.88 -20.52 -6.39
C GLN A 285 20.87 -20.84 -7.50
N ASP A 286 21.93 -20.04 -7.61
CA ASP A 286 23.12 -20.42 -8.35
C ASP A 286 24.04 -21.25 -7.44
N LEU A 287 24.22 -22.53 -7.77
CA LEU A 287 25.03 -23.47 -6.99
C LEU A 287 26.55 -23.21 -7.09
N ARG A 288 27.01 -22.43 -8.06
CA ARG A 288 28.42 -22.08 -8.23
C ARG A 288 28.78 -20.83 -7.46
N THR A 289 27.93 -19.81 -7.50
CA THR A 289 28.19 -18.51 -6.88
C THR A 289 27.57 -18.39 -5.50
N GLY A 290 26.53 -19.17 -5.19
CA GLY A 290 25.75 -19.07 -3.96
C GLY A 290 24.74 -17.91 -3.96
N GLN A 291 24.50 -17.26 -5.10
CA GLN A 291 23.49 -16.22 -5.22
C GLN A 291 22.08 -16.81 -5.10
N GLU A 292 21.19 -16.13 -4.39
CA GLU A 292 19.84 -16.60 -4.12
C GLU A 292 18.80 -15.47 -4.22
N ILE A 293 17.69 -15.75 -4.90
CA ILE A 293 16.51 -14.88 -4.99
C ILE A 293 15.29 -15.70 -4.59
N MET A 294 14.37 -15.08 -3.87
CA MET A 294 13.18 -15.76 -3.37
C MET A 294 11.93 -14.88 -3.35
N PHE A 295 10.77 -15.52 -3.43
CA PHE A 295 9.43 -14.97 -3.22
C PHE A 295 8.58 -15.97 -2.42
N GLY A 296 7.65 -15.49 -1.59
CA GLY A 296 6.65 -16.30 -0.89
C GLY A 296 7.18 -17.13 0.28
N ASN A 297 8.35 -16.78 0.83
CA ASN A 297 9.00 -17.50 1.92
C ASN A 297 8.45 -17.20 3.32
N ASN A 298 7.49 -16.29 3.39
CA ASN A 298 6.68 -16.01 4.55
C ASN A 298 5.39 -16.84 4.58
N VAL A 299 5.16 -17.69 3.57
CA VAL A 299 3.99 -18.56 3.48
C VAL A 299 4.39 -19.99 3.79
N ALA A 300 3.76 -20.58 4.82
CA ALA A 300 3.87 -22.01 5.06
C ALA A 300 2.95 -22.76 4.10
N PHE A 301 3.53 -23.63 3.28
CA PHE A 301 2.76 -24.54 2.43
C PHE A 301 2.39 -25.77 3.23
N SER A 302 1.20 -26.34 2.97
CA SER A 302 0.90 -27.67 3.47
C SER A 302 1.91 -28.65 2.90
N GLY A 303 2.78 -29.19 3.75
CA GLY A 303 3.73 -30.25 3.39
C GLY A 303 3.03 -31.55 2.99
N THR A 304 1.70 -31.63 3.12
CA THR A 304 0.86 -32.79 2.79
C THR A 304 1.51 -34.11 3.21
N SER A 305 1.63 -35.06 2.28
CA SER A 305 2.22 -36.36 2.50
C SER A 305 3.75 -36.36 2.51
N LEU A 306 4.41 -35.27 2.09
CA LEU A 306 5.88 -35.17 2.12
C LEU A 306 6.40 -35.14 3.57
N ASN A 307 5.68 -34.49 4.48
CA ASN A 307 6.04 -34.47 5.91
C ASN A 307 6.03 -35.86 6.55
N LYS A 308 5.36 -36.85 5.96
CA LYS A 308 5.36 -38.24 6.47
C LYS A 308 6.74 -38.88 6.40
N VAL A 309 7.59 -38.44 5.47
CA VAL A 309 9.00 -38.87 5.41
C VAL A 309 9.75 -38.39 6.65
N ALA A 310 9.53 -37.15 7.09
CA ALA A 310 10.14 -36.62 8.31
C ALA A 310 9.63 -37.35 9.57
N ILE A 311 8.34 -37.69 9.61
CA ILE A 311 7.74 -38.47 10.71
C ILE A 311 8.36 -39.87 10.77
N LEU A 312 8.50 -40.54 9.63
CA LEU A 312 9.15 -41.85 9.56
C LEU A 312 10.61 -41.77 10.03
N ALA A 313 11.36 -40.75 9.59
CA ALA A 313 12.74 -40.55 10.02
C ALA A 313 12.84 -40.32 11.53
N ALA A 314 11.97 -39.48 12.11
CA ALA A 314 11.92 -39.25 13.54
C ALA A 314 11.50 -40.50 14.32
N LEU A 315 10.54 -41.28 13.82
CA LEU A 315 10.14 -42.56 14.39
C LEU A 315 11.33 -43.54 14.48
N PHE A 316 12.06 -43.71 13.38
CA PHE A 316 13.27 -44.55 13.35
C PHE A 316 14.40 -44.01 14.24
N GLY A 317 14.36 -42.73 14.61
CA GLY A 317 15.26 -42.14 15.60
C GLY A 317 14.93 -42.52 17.05
N VAL A 318 13.72 -42.99 17.36
CA VAL A 318 13.30 -43.33 18.73
C VAL A 318 13.05 -44.82 18.95
N ILE A 319 12.72 -45.59 17.91
CA ILE A 319 12.54 -47.04 18.06
C ILE A 319 13.90 -47.74 18.05
N ILE A 320 14.10 -48.64 19.00
CA ILE A 320 15.38 -49.35 19.20
C ILE A 320 15.28 -50.83 18.77
N ASN A 321 14.06 -51.38 18.79
CA ASN A 321 13.76 -52.74 18.36
C ASN A 321 13.03 -52.73 17.02
N ASP A 322 13.04 -53.88 16.35
CA ASP A 322 12.21 -54.08 15.16
C ASP A 322 10.73 -53.76 15.45
N PRO A 323 10.02 -53.08 14.54
CA PRO A 323 8.59 -52.83 14.69
C PRO A 323 7.83 -54.14 14.85
N ASP A 324 6.90 -54.20 15.81
CA ASP A 324 5.95 -55.29 15.85
C ASP A 324 5.02 -55.27 14.63
N ALA A 325 4.21 -56.32 14.45
CA ALA A 325 3.32 -56.43 13.30
C ALA A 325 2.31 -55.26 13.19
N GLY A 326 1.89 -54.68 14.31
CA GLY A 326 0.97 -53.54 14.34
C GLY A 326 1.65 -52.27 13.86
N LEU A 327 2.80 -51.93 14.45
CA LEU A 327 3.58 -50.76 14.05
C LEU A 327 4.07 -50.88 12.60
N ALA A 328 4.51 -52.07 12.18
CA ALA A 328 4.90 -52.34 10.79
C ALA A 328 3.74 -52.09 9.81
N THR A 329 2.51 -52.44 10.19
CA THR A 329 1.31 -52.16 9.38
C THR A 329 1.05 -50.66 9.28
N HIS A 330 1.19 -49.90 10.38
CA HIS A 330 1.02 -48.45 10.34
C HIS A 330 2.12 -47.74 9.55
N ILE A 331 3.37 -48.22 9.61
CA ILE A 331 4.47 -47.75 8.76
C ILE A 331 4.11 -47.98 7.29
N ALA A 332 3.67 -49.20 6.93
CA ALA A 332 3.28 -49.54 5.57
C ALA A 332 2.10 -48.68 5.07
N ASN A 333 1.04 -48.51 5.86
CA ASN A 333 -0.11 -47.67 5.51
C ASN A 333 0.25 -46.19 5.36
N THR A 334 1.18 -45.69 6.18
CA THR A 334 1.71 -44.32 6.08
C THR A 334 2.47 -44.13 4.77
N MET A 335 3.28 -45.11 4.36
CA MET A 335 4.12 -45.02 3.16
C MET A 335 3.34 -45.30 1.86
N ILE A 336 2.51 -46.32 1.85
CA ILE A 336 1.84 -46.84 0.63
C ILE A 336 0.51 -46.12 0.40
N CYS A 337 -0.33 -46.09 1.44
CA CYS A 337 -1.69 -45.53 1.34
C CYS A 337 -1.73 -44.05 1.71
N SER A 338 -0.62 -43.51 2.24
CA SER A 338 -0.57 -42.17 2.82
C SER A 338 -1.69 -41.94 3.85
N GLU A 339 -1.99 -42.94 4.66
CA GLU A 339 -3.12 -42.89 5.60
C GLU A 339 -2.83 -41.97 6.79
N ASN A 340 -3.72 -41.01 7.07
CA ASN A 340 -3.55 -40.02 8.15
C ASN A 340 -3.66 -40.64 9.55
N ILE A 341 -4.63 -41.53 9.76
CA ILE A 341 -4.81 -42.22 11.05
C ILE A 341 -3.56 -43.03 11.42
N ALA A 342 -3.02 -43.83 10.48
CA ALA A 342 -1.78 -44.56 10.71
C ALA A 342 -0.59 -43.62 10.97
N THR A 343 -0.53 -42.48 10.27
CA THR A 343 0.53 -41.48 10.48
C THR A 343 0.46 -40.89 11.90
N ASN A 344 -0.73 -40.66 12.43
CA ASN A 344 -0.92 -40.21 13.81
C ASN A 344 -0.46 -41.25 14.83
N THR A 345 -0.64 -42.55 14.54
CA THR A 345 -0.06 -43.60 15.38
C THR A 345 1.47 -43.49 15.42
N LEU A 346 2.12 -43.21 14.28
CA LEU A 346 3.57 -43.01 14.25
C LEU A 346 3.99 -41.79 15.08
N LEU A 347 3.27 -40.67 14.95
CA LEU A 347 3.49 -39.49 15.79
C LEU A 347 3.34 -39.81 17.29
N SER A 348 2.30 -40.56 17.67
CA SER A 348 2.09 -40.98 19.06
C SER A 348 3.27 -41.80 19.58
N VAL A 349 3.79 -42.75 18.79
CA VAL A 349 4.99 -43.52 19.17
C VAL A 349 6.20 -42.60 19.34
N THR A 350 6.43 -41.67 18.40
CA THR A 350 7.50 -40.67 18.50
C THR A 350 7.38 -39.79 19.75
N GLY A 351 6.16 -39.43 20.15
CA GLY A 351 5.85 -38.64 21.34
C GLY A 351 5.53 -39.46 22.59
N GLN A 352 5.99 -40.71 22.69
CA GLN A 352 5.81 -41.57 23.87
C GLN A 352 4.35 -41.76 24.33
N GLY A 353 3.44 -41.87 23.37
CA GLY A 353 2.00 -42.01 23.57
C GLY A 353 1.18 -40.77 23.20
N ASP A 354 1.80 -39.60 23.06
CA ASP A 354 1.14 -38.35 22.71
C ASP A 354 1.50 -37.89 21.29
N ALA A 355 0.51 -37.80 20.40
CA ALA A 355 0.72 -37.39 19.01
C ALA A 355 1.07 -35.89 18.86
N TYR A 356 0.67 -35.03 19.81
CA TYR A 356 1.08 -33.62 19.80
C TYR A 356 2.54 -33.48 20.20
N ALA A 357 2.96 -34.17 21.26
CA ALA A 357 4.38 -34.26 21.62
C ALA A 357 5.21 -34.87 20.48
N GLY A 358 4.63 -35.82 19.72
CA GLY A 358 5.24 -36.37 18.51
C GLY A 358 5.44 -35.34 17.41
N ALA A 359 4.44 -34.48 17.15
CA ALA A 359 4.55 -33.40 16.17
C ALA A 359 5.61 -32.37 16.57
N GLU A 360 5.69 -32.03 17.85
CA GLU A 360 6.74 -31.17 18.41
C GLU A 360 8.13 -31.82 18.25
N ALA A 361 8.27 -33.10 18.57
CA ALA A 361 9.52 -33.85 18.44
C ALA A 361 10.01 -33.91 16.97
N VAL A 362 9.11 -34.13 16.01
CA VAL A 362 9.43 -34.11 14.57
C VAL A 362 9.88 -32.70 14.14
N THR A 363 9.22 -31.65 14.63
CA THR A 363 9.60 -30.25 14.37
C THR A 363 10.98 -29.92 14.94
N ALA A 364 11.26 -30.36 16.17
CA ALA A 364 12.57 -30.20 16.79
C ALA A 364 13.66 -30.96 16.02
N PHE A 365 13.36 -32.19 15.56
CA PHE A 365 14.24 -32.98 14.71
C PHE A 365 14.57 -32.26 13.39
N LEU A 366 13.56 -31.70 12.71
CA LEU A 366 13.77 -30.94 11.48
C LEU A 366 14.57 -29.65 11.72
N THR A 367 14.33 -28.98 12.84
CA THR A 367 15.13 -27.82 13.26
C THR A 367 16.60 -28.20 13.47
N GLN A 368 16.86 -29.35 14.10
CA GLN A 368 18.23 -29.87 14.29
C GLN A 368 18.92 -30.21 12.97
N LEU A 369 18.16 -30.60 11.94
CA LEU A 369 18.66 -30.82 10.58
C LEU A 369 18.87 -29.52 9.78
N GLY A 370 18.66 -28.34 10.40
CA GLY A 370 18.76 -27.06 9.70
C GLY A 370 17.55 -26.74 8.82
N LEU A 371 16.40 -27.37 9.08
CA LEU A 371 15.13 -27.16 8.38
C LEU A 371 14.07 -26.49 9.28
N PRO A 372 14.36 -25.31 9.89
CA PRO A 372 13.46 -24.68 10.88
C PRO A 372 12.13 -24.21 10.27
N TYR A 373 12.02 -24.13 8.95
CA TYR A 373 10.80 -23.74 8.23
C TYR A 373 9.97 -24.95 7.75
N THR A 374 10.37 -26.17 8.11
CA THR A 374 9.58 -27.40 7.91
C THR A 374 9.14 -27.89 9.27
N PHE A 375 7.84 -27.84 9.55
CA PHE A 375 7.31 -28.11 10.89
C PHE A 375 5.93 -28.77 10.84
N LEU A 376 5.56 -29.36 11.98
CA LEU A 376 4.23 -29.88 12.27
C LEU A 376 3.68 -29.16 13.50
N THR A 377 2.47 -28.62 13.40
CA THR A 377 1.80 -27.95 14.53
C THR A 377 0.73 -28.82 15.19
N ALA A 378 0.28 -29.87 14.51
CA ALA A 378 -0.74 -30.80 14.99
C ALA A 378 -0.66 -32.15 14.25
N PRO A 379 -1.29 -33.21 14.80
CA PRO A 379 -1.56 -34.44 14.08
C PRO A 379 -2.48 -34.22 12.86
N TYR A 380 -2.46 -35.14 11.89
CA TYR A 380 -3.20 -35.01 10.62
C TYR A 380 -4.72 -35.11 10.78
N GLU A 381 -5.17 -36.03 11.63
CA GLU A 381 -6.59 -36.27 11.91
C GLU A 381 -6.85 -36.15 13.41
N ILE A 382 -7.83 -35.34 13.79
CA ILE A 382 -8.27 -35.24 15.18
C ILE A 382 -9.73 -35.73 15.20
N PRO A 383 -10.01 -36.95 15.69
CA PRO A 383 -11.36 -37.49 15.68
C PRO A 383 -12.35 -36.54 16.38
N GLY A 384 -13.35 -36.07 15.65
CA GLY A 384 -14.40 -35.18 16.17
C GLY A 384 -14.01 -33.72 16.35
N VAL A 385 -12.81 -33.30 15.91
CA VAL A 385 -12.34 -31.91 16.07
C VAL A 385 -11.74 -31.43 14.75
N THR A 386 -12.14 -30.25 14.30
CA THR A 386 -11.38 -29.51 13.28
C THR A 386 -10.17 -28.90 13.97
N PRO A 387 -8.92 -29.21 13.55
CA PRO A 387 -7.73 -28.58 14.11
C PRO A 387 -7.90 -27.06 14.08
N THR A 388 -7.74 -26.41 15.23
CA THR A 388 -7.69 -24.95 15.27
C THR A 388 -6.33 -24.51 14.74
N PRO A 389 -6.25 -23.50 13.86
CA PRO A 389 -4.97 -22.98 13.40
C PRO A 389 -4.12 -22.57 14.60
N PRO A 390 -2.80 -22.83 14.58
CA PRO A 390 -1.91 -22.30 15.61
C PRO A 390 -2.05 -20.77 15.66
N THR A 391 -2.17 -20.24 16.88
CA THR A 391 -2.23 -18.79 17.15
C THR A 391 -0.90 -18.10 16.94
#